data_AF-A0A6L7TW63-F1
#
_entry.id   AF-A0A6L7TW63-F1
#
_cell.length_a   1.000
_cell.length_b   1.000
_cell.length_c   1.000
_cell.angle_alpha   90.00
_cell.angle_beta   90.00
_cell.angle_gamma   90.00
#
_symmetry.space_group_name_H-M   'P 1'
#
loop_
_entity.id
_entity.type
_entity.pdbx_description
1 polymer ?
#
loop_
_entity_poly.entity_id
_entity_poly.type
_entity_poly.pdbx_seq_one_letter_code
_entity_poly.pdbx_strand_id
1 'polypeptide(L)'
;MKLGVDEIKELLPHREPFLFVDSVLEIEKGKRISAEKLFSPEEFFFRGHFPGNPIVPGVIITEAMAQAGGVLFNYSFREELKKEGFENAYLMGLDHCRFRAPVVPGDRVLFEVELVRRRSRIMFFSAKASVGGKEVAAAEISACLV
;
A
#
# COMPACT_ATOMS: atom_id res chain seq x y z
N MET A 1 -14.09 -4.50 -9.67
CA MET A 1 -14.90 -4.19 -8.47
C MET A 1 -14.19 -3.06 -7.74
N LYS A 2 -14.92 -2.04 -7.29
CA LYS A 2 -14.35 -0.94 -6.49
C LYS A 2 -14.58 -1.20 -5.00
N LEU A 3 -13.60 -0.88 -4.16
CA LEU A 3 -13.72 -0.92 -2.69
C LEU A 3 -13.49 0.48 -2.14
N GLY A 4 -14.30 0.89 -1.16
CA GLY A 4 -14.09 2.11 -0.40
C GLY A 4 -13.27 1.85 0.87
N VAL A 5 -13.07 2.92 1.64
CA VAL A 5 -12.27 2.88 2.87
C VAL A 5 -12.85 1.95 3.93
N ASP A 6 -14.17 1.80 4.00
CA ASP A 6 -14.82 0.94 4.98
C ASP A 6 -14.55 -0.55 4.70
N GLU A 7 -14.65 -0.97 3.44
CA GLU A 7 -14.27 -2.34 3.06
C GLU A 7 -12.77 -2.57 3.21
N ILE A 8 -11.94 -1.56 2.96
CA ILE A 8 -10.50 -1.64 3.21
C ILE A 8 -10.21 -1.83 4.70
N LYS A 9 -10.95 -1.17 5.60
CA LYS A 9 -10.80 -1.33 7.07
C LYS A 9 -11.25 -2.70 7.58
N GLU A 10 -12.11 -3.41 6.84
CA GLU A 10 -12.40 -4.82 7.11
C GLU A 10 -11.28 -5.77 6.66
N LEU A 11 -10.50 -5.36 5.66
CA LEU A 11 -9.40 -6.15 5.10
C LEU A 11 -8.07 -5.85 5.78
N LEU A 12 -7.85 -4.65 6.30
CA LEU A 12 -6.61 -4.25 6.96
C LEU A 12 -6.85 -3.92 8.43
N PRO A 13 -5.88 -4.24 9.32
CA PRO A 13 -5.93 -3.83 10.72
C PRO A 13 -5.57 -2.34 10.92
N HIS A 14 -4.90 -1.72 9.95
CA HIS A 14 -4.43 -0.33 10.01
C HIS A 14 -5.58 0.67 10.20
N ARG A 15 -5.35 1.70 11.02
CA ARG A 15 -6.28 2.80 11.30
C ARG A 15 -5.56 4.13 11.21
N GLU A 16 -6.33 5.21 11.13
CA GLU A 16 -5.82 6.56 11.16
C GLU A 16 -4.94 6.79 12.41
N PRO A 17 -3.80 7.50 12.30
CA PRO A 17 -3.30 8.20 11.10
C PRO A 17 -2.35 7.35 10.22
N PHE A 18 -2.42 6.01 10.26
CA PHE A 18 -1.50 5.10 9.57
C PHE A 18 -2.18 4.19 8.53
N LEU A 19 -3.38 4.55 8.07
CA LEU A 19 -4.06 3.92 6.94
C LEU A 19 -3.83 4.78 5.69
N PHE A 20 -3.15 4.23 4.68
CA PHE A 20 -2.71 4.97 3.49
C PHE A 20 -3.28 4.41 2.18
N VAL A 21 -4.46 3.79 2.24
CA VAL A 21 -5.23 3.35 1.08
C VAL A 21 -6.66 3.84 1.24
N ASP A 22 -7.11 4.73 0.36
CA ASP A 22 -8.44 5.33 0.43
C ASP A 22 -9.47 4.50 -0.36
N SER A 23 -9.07 3.96 -1.51
CA SER A 23 -9.95 3.16 -2.36
C SER A 23 -9.19 2.16 -3.23
N VAL A 24 -9.89 1.11 -3.67
CA VAL A 24 -9.41 0.15 -4.67
C VAL A 24 -10.20 0.34 -5.96
N LEU A 25 -9.49 0.55 -7.06
CA LEU A 25 -10.06 0.76 -8.39
C LEU A 25 -10.26 -0.56 -9.14
N GLU A 26 -9.28 -1.46 -9.05
CA GLU A 26 -9.29 -2.78 -9.68
C GLU A 26 -8.60 -3.80 -8.77
N ILE A 27 -9.12 -5.03 -8.75
CA ILE A 27 -8.49 -6.15 -8.04
C ILE A 27 -8.72 -7.45 -8.80
N GLU A 28 -7.63 -8.18 -9.06
CA GLU A 28 -7.62 -9.52 -9.64
C GLU A 28 -7.05 -10.48 -8.59
N LYS A 29 -7.90 -11.39 -8.10
CA LYS A 29 -7.58 -12.28 -6.96
C LYS A 29 -6.29 -13.07 -7.23
N GLY A 30 -5.39 -13.04 -6.26
CA GLY A 30 -4.13 -13.77 -6.27
C GLY A 30 -3.10 -13.23 -7.27
N LYS A 31 -3.34 -12.06 -7.87
CA LYS A 31 -2.46 -11.55 -8.93
C LYS A 31 -2.12 -10.07 -8.80
N ARG A 32 -3.09 -9.16 -8.80
CA ARG A 32 -2.80 -7.72 -8.85
C ARG A 32 -3.92 -6.83 -8.29
N ILE A 33 -3.54 -5.62 -7.86
CA ILE A 33 -4.44 -4.58 -7.37
C ILE A 33 -4.01 -3.21 -7.90
N SER A 34 -4.99 -2.36 -8.16
CA SER A 34 -4.82 -0.93 -8.40
C SER A 34 -5.59 -0.17 -7.33
N ALA A 35 -4.90 0.56 -6.47
CA ALA A 35 -5.45 1.29 -5.34
C ALA A 35 -4.97 2.75 -5.35
N GLU A 36 -5.62 3.63 -4.60
CA GLU A 36 -5.25 5.04 -4.59
C GLU A 36 -5.28 5.65 -3.17
N LYS A 37 -4.48 6.72 -3.01
CA LYS A 37 -4.46 7.59 -1.85
C LYS A 37 -4.39 9.04 -2.28
N LEU A 38 -5.26 9.88 -1.73
CA LEU A 38 -5.12 11.33 -1.78
C LEU A 38 -4.30 11.79 -0.57
N PHE A 39 -3.11 12.35 -0.79
CA PHE A 39 -2.31 12.92 0.29
C PHE A 39 -2.78 14.35 0.59
N SER A 40 -3.75 14.47 1.50
CA SER A 40 -4.37 15.76 1.85
C SER A 40 -3.35 16.70 2.53
N PRO A 41 -3.42 18.02 2.34
CA PRO A 41 -2.54 18.97 3.03
C PRO A 41 -2.52 18.87 4.57
N GLU A 42 -3.54 18.26 5.17
CA GLU A 42 -3.73 18.07 6.60
C GLU A 42 -2.99 16.84 7.17
N GLU A 43 -2.35 16.02 6.32
CA GLU A 43 -1.62 14.83 6.76
C GLU A 43 -0.55 15.20 7.80
N PHE A 44 -0.50 14.42 8.88
CA PHE A 44 0.25 14.78 10.09
C PHE A 44 1.75 15.00 9.83
N PHE A 45 2.32 14.29 8.86
CA PHE A 45 3.74 14.33 8.54
C PHE A 45 4.16 15.60 7.77
N PHE A 46 3.26 16.30 7.09
CA PHE A 46 3.63 17.51 6.34
C PHE A 46 4.12 18.66 7.22
N ARG A 47 3.73 18.67 8.50
CA ARG A 47 4.23 19.63 9.50
C ARG A 47 5.73 19.48 9.77
N GLY A 48 6.26 18.26 9.62
CA GLY A 48 7.64 17.91 9.90
C GLY A 48 8.48 17.57 8.66
N HIS A 49 7.86 17.33 7.50
CA HIS A 49 8.54 16.82 6.32
C HIS A 49 8.12 17.59 5.05
N PHE A 50 8.59 18.81 4.83
CA PHE A 50 9.41 19.65 5.71
C PHE A 50 8.74 21.02 5.89
N PRO A 51 9.00 21.76 7.00
CA PRO A 51 8.54 23.14 7.13
C PRO A 51 8.97 23.99 5.92
N GLY A 52 8.00 24.61 5.24
CA GLY A 52 8.23 25.42 4.03
C GLY A 52 8.42 24.65 2.73
N ASN A 53 8.52 23.32 2.78
CA ASN A 53 8.63 22.44 1.60
C ASN A 53 8.01 21.06 1.89
N PRO A 54 6.67 20.97 2.00
CA PRO A 54 5.99 19.73 2.36
C PRO A 54 6.05 18.70 1.24
N ILE A 55 6.54 17.50 1.53
CA ILE A 55 6.57 16.34 0.63
C ILE A 55 6.19 15.07 1.40
N VAL A 56 5.54 14.12 0.74
CA VAL A 56 5.21 12.83 1.36
C VAL A 56 6.52 12.09 1.62
N PRO A 57 6.79 11.60 2.84
CA PRO A 57 7.97 10.80 3.10
C PRO A 57 7.98 9.56 2.21
N GLY A 58 9.12 9.24 1.59
CA GLY A 58 9.23 8.05 0.73
C GLY A 58 8.82 6.75 1.45
N VAL A 59 9.07 6.68 2.76
CA VAL A 59 8.64 5.56 3.62
C VAL A 59 7.12 5.43 3.74
N ILE A 60 6.36 6.52 3.66
CA ILE A 60 4.88 6.49 3.64
C ILE A 60 4.38 5.97 2.29
N ILE A 61 5.07 6.32 1.19
CA ILE A 61 4.76 5.76 -0.14
C ILE A 61 5.01 4.25 -0.16
N THR A 62 6.11 3.77 0.43
CA THR A 62 6.38 2.33 0.53
C THR A 62 5.38 1.61 1.42
N GLU A 63 4.98 2.22 2.53
CA GLU A 63 3.95 1.68 3.41
C GLU A 63 2.59 1.58 2.69
N ALA A 64 2.19 2.62 1.95
CA ALA A 64 0.95 2.59 1.16
C ALA A 64 0.95 1.48 0.09
N MET A 65 2.10 1.26 -0.58
CA MET A 65 2.27 0.13 -1.49
C MET A 65 2.15 -1.23 -0.76
N ALA A 66 2.75 -1.35 0.43
CA ALA A 66 2.65 -2.57 1.23
C ALA A 66 1.20 -2.83 1.69
N GLN A 67 0.49 -1.80 2.13
CA GLN A 67 -0.92 -1.88 2.51
C GLN A 67 -1.81 -2.28 1.33
N ALA A 68 -1.60 -1.71 0.14
CA ALA A 68 -2.29 -2.15 -1.06
C ALA A 68 -2.04 -3.64 -1.37
N GLY A 69 -0.80 -4.12 -1.22
CA GLY A 69 -0.47 -5.54 -1.29
C GLY A 69 -1.19 -6.38 -0.22
N GLY A 70 -1.32 -5.85 1.00
CA GLY A 70 -2.09 -6.46 2.09
C GLY A 70 -3.59 -6.58 1.75
N VAL A 71 -4.19 -5.54 1.15
CA VAL A 71 -5.58 -5.58 0.67
C VAL A 71 -5.74 -6.67 -0.39
N LEU A 72 -4.84 -6.71 -1.39
CA LEU A 72 -4.85 -7.74 -2.42
C LEU A 72 -4.84 -9.14 -1.79
N PHE A 73 -3.93 -9.35 -0.85
CA PHE A 73 -3.76 -10.64 -0.22
C PHE A 73 -4.97 -11.05 0.63
N ASN A 74 -5.42 -10.20 1.55
CA ASN A 74 -6.54 -10.50 2.43
C ASN A 74 -7.85 -10.69 1.64
N TYR A 75 -8.04 -9.95 0.55
CA TYR A 75 -9.18 -10.15 -0.35
C TYR A 75 -9.09 -11.49 -1.13
N SER A 76 -7.88 -11.91 -1.50
CA SER A 76 -7.66 -13.11 -2.32
C SER A 76 -7.74 -14.41 -1.51
N PHE A 77 -7.27 -14.39 -0.26
CA PHE A 77 -7.05 -15.60 0.55
C PHE A 77 -7.81 -15.58 1.88
N ARG A 78 -8.83 -14.73 2.04
CA ARG A 78 -9.58 -14.52 3.29
C ARG A 78 -9.95 -15.80 4.04
N GLU A 79 -10.46 -16.80 3.35
CA GLU A 79 -10.92 -18.05 3.96
C GLU A 79 -9.76 -18.95 4.42
N GLU A 80 -8.65 -18.95 3.69
CA GLU A 80 -7.41 -19.63 4.09
C GLU A 80 -6.84 -18.99 5.37
N LEU A 81 -6.77 -17.66 5.39
CA LEU A 81 -6.22 -16.91 6.54
C LEU A 81 -7.02 -17.10 7.81
N LYS A 82 -8.36 -17.08 7.72
CA LYS A 82 -9.24 -17.39 8.87
C LYS A 82 -8.99 -18.79 9.42
N LYS A 83 -8.77 -19.77 8.54
CA LYS A 83 -8.51 -21.16 8.96
C LYS A 83 -7.16 -21.30 9.64
N GLU A 84 -6.15 -20.57 9.19
CA GLU A 84 -4.78 -20.61 9.74
C GLU A 84 -4.59 -19.66 10.94
N GLY A 85 -5.54 -18.77 11.19
CA GLY A 85 -5.52 -17.85 12.34
C GLY A 85 -4.55 -16.68 12.19
N PHE A 86 -4.19 -16.31 10.95
CA PHE A 86 -3.36 -15.11 10.71
C PHE A 86 -4.22 -13.86 10.72
N GLU A 87 -3.84 -12.90 11.55
CA GLU A 87 -4.59 -11.66 11.75
C GLU A 87 -3.86 -10.45 11.17
N ASN A 88 -2.52 -10.50 11.12
CA ASN A 88 -1.71 -9.38 10.67
C ASN A 88 -0.62 -9.82 9.68
N ALA A 89 0.05 -8.83 9.10
CA ALA A 89 1.25 -9.04 8.31
C ALA A 89 2.31 -8.03 8.76
N TYR A 90 3.54 -8.49 8.92
CA TYR A 90 4.69 -7.63 9.20
C TYR A 90 5.51 -7.43 7.93
N LEU A 91 5.81 -6.16 7.63
CA LEU A 91 6.77 -5.81 6.59
C LEU A 91 8.13 -6.42 6.95
N MET A 92 8.63 -7.30 6.09
CA MET A 92 9.85 -8.08 6.32
C MET A 92 11.05 -7.47 5.58
N GLY A 93 10.83 -6.92 4.39
CA GLY A 93 11.91 -6.36 3.58
C GLY A 93 11.41 -5.50 2.43
N LEU A 94 12.27 -4.58 2.02
CA LEU A 94 12.11 -3.71 0.86
C LEU A 94 13.35 -3.83 -0.01
N ASP A 95 13.19 -4.31 -1.23
CA ASP A 95 14.25 -4.46 -2.22
C ASP A 95 13.99 -3.54 -3.42
N HIS A 96 15.07 -3.19 -4.13
CA HIS A 96 15.00 -2.37 -5.35
C HIS A 96 14.18 -1.06 -5.23
N CYS A 97 14.09 -0.50 -4.02
CA CYS A 97 13.32 0.71 -3.77
C CYS A 97 13.94 1.93 -4.49
N ARG A 98 13.10 2.68 -5.20
CA ARG A 98 13.49 3.86 -5.99
C ARG A 98 12.41 4.93 -5.90
N PHE A 99 12.82 6.16 -5.65
CA PHE A 99 11.98 7.36 -5.66
C PHE A 99 12.46 8.27 -6.79
N ARG A 100 11.57 8.61 -7.72
CA ARG A 100 11.87 9.33 -8.97
C ARG A 100 11.44 10.78 -8.94
N ALA A 101 10.36 11.08 -8.23
CA ALA A 101 9.83 12.42 -8.08
C ALA A 101 9.18 12.57 -6.69
N PRO A 102 9.17 13.78 -6.10
CA PRO A 102 8.44 14.05 -4.88
C PRO A 102 6.94 13.93 -5.12
N VAL A 103 6.23 13.43 -4.11
CA VAL A 103 4.77 13.55 -3.99
C VAL A 103 4.50 14.68 -3.01
N VAL A 104 3.58 15.57 -3.35
CA VAL A 104 3.30 16.80 -2.59
C VAL A 104 1.84 16.83 -2.10
N PRO A 105 1.48 17.74 -1.16
CA PRO A 105 0.10 17.92 -0.74
C PRO A 105 -0.88 18.09 -1.91
N GLY A 106 -2.00 17.37 -1.85
CA GLY A 106 -3.04 17.35 -2.87
C GLY A 106 -2.83 16.32 -3.98
N ASP A 107 -1.67 15.65 -4.03
CA ASP A 107 -1.44 14.59 -5.01
C ASP A 107 -2.31 13.37 -4.71
N ARG A 108 -2.94 12.86 -5.78
CA ARG A 108 -3.57 11.54 -5.80
C ARG A 108 -2.58 10.55 -6.39
N VAL A 109 -2.11 9.64 -5.56
CA VAL A 109 -1.16 8.60 -5.93
C VAL A 109 -1.91 7.32 -6.24
N LEU A 110 -1.63 6.75 -7.41
CA LEU A 110 -2.06 5.42 -7.80
C LEU A 110 -0.99 4.41 -7.44
N PHE A 111 -1.36 3.36 -6.72
CA PHE A 111 -0.52 2.21 -6.39
C PHE A 111 -0.95 0.99 -7.19
N GLU A 112 -0.03 0.47 -7.99
CA GLU A 112 -0.20 -0.78 -8.73
C GLU A 112 0.71 -1.83 -8.10
N VAL A 113 0.11 -2.90 -7.59
CA VAL A 113 0.83 -3.94 -6.84
C VAL A 113 0.48 -5.31 -7.41
N GLU A 114 1.50 -6.11 -7.69
CA GLU A 114 1.38 -7.47 -8.19
C GLU A 114 1.95 -8.47 -7.18
N LEU A 115 1.23 -9.55 -6.91
CA LEU A 115 1.72 -10.68 -6.14
C LEU A 115 2.66 -11.51 -7.04
N VAL A 116 3.96 -11.44 -6.76
CA VAL A 116 4.99 -12.12 -7.55
C VAL A 116 5.07 -13.59 -7.16
N ARG A 117 5.09 -13.88 -5.85
CA ARG A 117 5.07 -15.25 -5.33
C ARG A 117 4.65 -15.29 -3.86
N ARG A 118 4.27 -16.49 -3.43
CA ARG A 118 4.01 -16.83 -2.02
C ARG A 118 4.84 -18.05 -1.62
N ARG A 119 5.40 -18.04 -0.42
CA ARG A 119 6.12 -19.17 0.17
C ARG A 119 5.73 -19.32 1.64
N SER A 120 4.88 -20.29 1.95
CA SER A 120 4.32 -20.48 3.29
C SER A 120 3.68 -19.17 3.77
N ARG A 121 4.16 -18.58 4.87
CA ARG A 121 3.69 -17.33 5.47
C ARG A 121 4.26 -16.07 4.82
N ILE A 122 5.17 -16.19 3.85
CA ILE A 122 5.87 -15.06 3.26
C ILE A 122 5.29 -14.74 1.88
N MET A 123 5.06 -13.45 1.65
CA MET A 123 4.53 -12.91 0.41
C MET A 123 5.55 -11.96 -0.20
N PHE A 124 5.60 -11.94 -1.53
CA PHE A 124 6.48 -11.06 -2.30
C PHE A 124 5.66 -10.31 -3.33
N PHE A 125 5.80 -9.00 -3.36
CA PHE A 125 5.08 -8.10 -4.25
C PHE A 125 6.05 -7.27 -5.08
N SER A 126 5.64 -6.94 -6.31
CA SER A 126 6.22 -5.86 -7.09
C SER A 126 5.23 -4.70 -7.06
N ALA A 127 5.70 -3.50 -6.71
CA ALA A 127 4.84 -2.35 -6.50
C ALA A 127 5.37 -1.11 -7.20
N LYS A 128 4.45 -0.32 -7.75
CA LYS A 128 4.70 1.00 -8.36
C LYS A 128 3.71 2.01 -7.82
N ALA A 129 4.19 3.24 -7.69
CA ALA A 129 3.39 4.41 -7.36
C ALA A 129 3.49 5.42 -8.50
N SER A 130 2.36 6.01 -8.91
CA SER A 130 2.34 7.04 -9.96
C SER A 130 1.41 8.21 -9.62
N VAL A 131 1.75 9.40 -10.11
CA VAL A 131 0.91 10.61 -10.05
C VAL A 131 0.68 11.09 -11.47
N GLY A 132 -0.58 11.21 -11.89
CA GLY A 132 -0.92 11.60 -13.26
C GLY A 132 -0.30 10.71 -14.34
N GLY A 133 -0.17 9.40 -14.07
CA GLY A 133 0.44 8.42 -14.98
C GLY A 133 1.97 8.42 -15.05
N LYS A 134 2.64 9.27 -14.25
CA LYS A 134 4.12 9.29 -14.16
C LYS A 134 4.56 8.53 -12.91
N GLU A 135 5.45 7.56 -13.08
CA GLU A 135 6.00 6.78 -11.96
C GLU A 135 6.81 7.68 -11.01
N VAL A 136 6.41 7.72 -9.74
CA VAL A 136 7.07 8.49 -8.67
C VAL A 136 7.87 7.59 -7.73
N ALA A 137 7.46 6.34 -7.55
CA ALA A 137 8.21 5.35 -6.78
C ALA A 137 7.97 3.92 -7.27
N ALA A 138 8.89 3.02 -6.94
CA ALA A 138 8.73 1.59 -7.13
C ALA A 138 9.54 0.81 -6.09
N ALA A 139 9.08 -0.39 -5.71
CA ALA A 139 9.78 -1.28 -4.80
C ALA A 139 9.35 -2.74 -5.00
N GLU A 140 10.22 -3.67 -4.61
CA GLU A 140 9.85 -5.05 -4.31
C GLU A 140 9.65 -5.18 -2.80
N ILE A 141 8.52 -5.76 -2.39
CA ILE A 141 8.08 -5.77 -1.00
C ILE A 141 7.93 -7.20 -0.55
N SER A 142 8.47 -7.54 0.62
CA SER A 142 8.22 -8.82 1.26
C SER A 142 7.57 -8.63 2.63
N ALA A 143 6.59 -9.47 2.93
CA ALA A 143 5.85 -9.43 4.19
C ALA A 143 5.59 -10.84 4.71
N CYS A 144 5.57 -10.98 6.03
CA CYS A 144 5.32 -12.24 6.72
C CYS A 144 3.99 -12.17 7.47
N LEU A 145 3.12 -13.16 7.27
CA LEU A 145 1.86 -13.31 7.99
C LEU A 145 2.14 -13.72 9.43
N VAL A 146 1.49 -13.06 10.38
CA VAL A 146 1.66 -13.30 11.82
C VAL A 146 0.37 -13.74 12.49
#